data_AF-F7DD90-F1
#
_entry.id   AF-F7DD90-F1
#
_cell.length_a   1.000
_cell.length_b   1.000
_cell.length_c   1.000
_cell.angle_alpha   90.00
_cell.angle_beta   90.00
_cell.angle_gamma   90.00
#
_symmetry.space_group_name_H-M   'P 1'
#
loop_
_entity.id
_entity.type
_entity.pdbx_description
1 polymer ?
#
loop_
_entity_poly.entity_id
_entity_poly.type
_entity_poly.pdbx_seq_one_letter_code
_entity_poly.pdbx_strand_id
1 'polypeptide(L)'
;MTTALRILPGLSCSCPRLPWAIHAPRLASGMALQKEGRQLFEEAVRVVLPGPMLHRALILEPGGLRVRDRSFQLHHNLYLVGFGKAVLGMAATVESLLGEHLVQGVISVPRGIRSAMECAGIQEMLLKPHSRIQVFEGAENNLPDRDAQRAALAIRDLAEGLSANDLLLVLISGGGSALLPAPIPPITLEEKQMLTKLLAARGATIQELNTIRKALSQLKGGGLARAAYPAQVVSLILSDVVGDPVDIIASGPTVASSHSVQDCLHILTQHGLRAALPRSVKTVLSRADSDPRGPPNCGHAFNVVIGSNTLALAEAQRRAEGMGYRALVLSSAVQGEVGRLARFYGLLTRAASARLSLLGEGGSARGEAEELLRGLEEELKLPDLQLEEVLKAVGEASGPVCLLAGGEPTVRLQGSGKGGRNQELALRVGMELSGVELGRCEVLFLSGGTDGQDGPTEAAGAWATAGLVGQAAAEGLDAAAFLARNDSHTFFRRFQGGSHLLLTGLTGTNVMDVHLLLLCPR
;
A
#
# COMPACT_ATOMS: atom_id res chain seq x y z
N MET A 1 -66.75 2.08 14.53
CA MET A 1 -67.42 2.87 13.48
C MET A 1 -66.50 2.87 12.25
N THR A 2 -66.50 1.79 11.46
CA THR A 2 -67.23 1.60 10.18
C THR A 2 -66.85 2.59 9.04
N THR A 3 -66.21 2.01 8.02
CA THR A 3 -66.42 2.19 6.55
C THR A 3 -66.23 3.54 5.85
N ALA A 4 -65.21 3.56 4.97
CA ALA A 4 -65.31 3.53 3.50
C ALA A 4 -65.96 4.69 2.67
N LEU A 5 -65.13 5.18 1.72
CA LEU A 5 -65.36 5.40 0.27
C LEU A 5 -66.22 6.58 -0.25
N ARG A 6 -65.77 7.07 -1.44
CA ARG A 6 -66.41 7.90 -2.51
C ARG A 6 -66.09 9.42 -2.47
N ILE A 7 -65.63 10.14 -3.51
CA ILE A 7 -65.93 10.16 -4.98
C ILE A 7 -64.79 10.88 -5.79
N LEU A 8 -64.52 10.42 -7.04
CA LEU A 8 -63.71 10.99 -8.17
C LEU A 8 -64.51 12.06 -8.98
N PRO A 9 -64.04 12.86 -10.00
CA PRO A 9 -63.10 12.50 -11.10
C PRO A 9 -62.27 13.64 -11.79
N GLY A 10 -61.44 13.31 -12.79
CA GLY A 10 -61.00 14.28 -13.82
C GLY A 10 -59.76 13.94 -14.68
N LEU A 11 -59.96 13.24 -15.80
CA LEU A 11 -59.36 13.45 -17.15
C LEU A 11 -57.80 13.48 -17.30
N SER A 12 -57.18 12.39 -17.73
CA SER A 12 -56.75 12.08 -19.13
C SER A 12 -55.51 12.85 -19.65
N CYS A 13 -54.41 12.14 -19.96
CA CYS A 13 -53.79 12.13 -21.30
C CYS A 13 -52.48 11.30 -21.35
N SER A 14 -52.55 10.21 -22.11
CA SER A 14 -51.53 9.62 -23.01
C SER A 14 -50.03 9.89 -22.79
N CYS A 15 -49.30 8.82 -22.50
CA CYS A 15 -47.87 8.67 -22.80
C CYS A 15 -47.58 8.75 -24.30
N PRO A 16 -46.49 9.41 -24.72
CA PRO A 16 -45.70 8.97 -25.86
C PRO A 16 -44.42 8.27 -25.37
N ARG A 17 -44.25 7.02 -25.80
CA ARG A 17 -42.95 6.37 -25.86
C ARG A 17 -42.14 7.06 -26.97
N LEU A 18 -40.97 7.60 -26.63
CA LEU A 18 -39.96 8.09 -27.57
C LEU A 18 -38.57 7.65 -27.08
N PRO A 19 -37.60 7.52 -28.00
CA PRO A 19 -36.78 6.33 -28.16
C PRO A 19 -35.36 6.55 -27.60
N TRP A 20 -34.59 5.46 -27.56
CA TRP A 20 -33.13 5.39 -27.37
C TRP A 20 -32.42 6.75 -27.20
N ALA A 21 -31.92 6.98 -26.00
CA ALA A 21 -30.96 8.04 -25.71
C ALA A 21 -29.74 7.85 -26.62
N ILE A 22 -29.72 8.64 -27.69
CA ILE A 22 -28.57 8.89 -28.56
C ILE A 22 -27.42 9.32 -27.65
N HIS A 23 -26.29 8.60 -27.73
CA HIS A 23 -25.05 8.97 -27.07
C HIS A 23 -24.74 10.44 -27.38
N ALA A 24 -24.79 11.29 -26.35
CA ALA A 24 -24.24 12.62 -26.44
C ALA A 24 -22.72 12.49 -26.71
N PRO A 25 -22.16 13.19 -27.69
CA PRO A 25 -20.73 13.16 -27.92
C PRO A 25 -20.05 13.78 -26.70
N ARG A 26 -19.29 12.97 -25.95
CA ARG A 26 -18.39 13.48 -24.90
C ARG A 26 -17.34 14.34 -25.61
N LEU A 27 -17.56 15.66 -25.65
CA LEU A 27 -16.48 16.63 -25.82
C LEU A 27 -15.63 16.57 -24.53
N ALA A 28 -14.75 15.57 -24.44
CA ALA A 28 -13.81 15.42 -23.35
C ALA A 28 -12.63 16.37 -23.59
N SER A 29 -12.44 17.30 -22.67
CA SER A 29 -11.18 18.03 -22.52
C SER A 29 -10.27 17.24 -21.57
N GLY A 30 -8.95 17.46 -21.61
CA GLY A 30 -8.01 16.80 -20.70
C GLY A 30 -8.33 16.97 -19.20
N MET A 31 -9.11 17.99 -18.82
CA MET A 31 -9.62 18.17 -17.45
C MET A 31 -10.63 17.09 -17.03
N ALA A 32 -11.38 16.50 -17.97
CA ALA A 32 -12.30 15.41 -17.68
C ALA A 32 -11.54 14.13 -17.27
N LEU A 33 -10.51 13.74 -18.04
CA LEU A 33 -9.67 12.59 -17.72
C LEU A 33 -8.91 12.76 -16.41
N GLN A 34 -8.44 13.97 -16.12
CA GLN A 34 -7.82 14.27 -14.83
C GLN A 34 -8.77 13.97 -13.68
N LYS A 35 -10.02 14.48 -13.76
CA LYS A 35 -11.01 14.28 -12.72
C LYS A 35 -11.35 12.80 -12.54
N GLU A 36 -11.50 12.08 -13.66
CA GLU A 36 -11.76 10.63 -13.64
C GLU A 36 -10.58 9.85 -13.05
N GLY A 37 -9.33 10.13 -13.44
CA GLY A 37 -8.13 9.50 -12.89
C GLY A 37 -7.95 9.77 -11.40
N ARG A 38 -8.15 11.02 -10.96
CA ARG A 38 -8.14 11.37 -9.54
C ARG A 38 -9.21 10.61 -8.76
N GLN A 39 -10.44 10.54 -9.29
CA GLN A 39 -11.51 9.79 -8.65
C GLN A 39 -11.13 8.31 -8.50
N LEU A 40 -10.62 7.67 -9.56
CA LEU A 40 -10.21 6.26 -9.49
C LEU A 40 -9.10 6.01 -8.46
N PHE A 41 -8.14 6.93 -8.35
CA PHE A 41 -7.10 6.88 -7.32
C PHE A 41 -7.68 6.98 -5.90
N GLU A 42 -8.55 7.97 -5.66
CA GLU A 42 -9.21 8.17 -4.36
C GLU A 42 -10.04 6.96 -3.95
N GLU A 43 -10.68 6.28 -4.92
CA GLU A 43 -11.46 5.05 -4.70
C GLU A 43 -10.55 3.88 -4.33
N ALA A 44 -9.39 3.76 -4.98
CA ALA A 44 -8.34 2.78 -4.64
C ALA A 44 -7.85 2.96 -3.21
N VAL A 45 -7.66 4.21 -2.77
CA VAL A 45 -7.24 4.52 -1.39
C VAL A 45 -8.38 4.27 -0.39
N ARG A 46 -9.61 4.68 -0.72
CA ARG A 46 -10.75 4.62 0.21
C ARG A 46 -11.01 3.21 0.74
N VAL A 47 -10.90 2.19 -0.10
CA VAL A 47 -11.18 0.79 0.27
C VAL A 47 -10.18 0.20 1.27
N VAL A 48 -9.00 0.81 1.40
CA VAL A 48 -7.92 0.44 2.32
C VAL A 48 -7.72 1.45 3.46
N LEU A 49 -8.62 2.44 3.62
CA LEU A 49 -8.67 3.26 4.82
C LEU A 49 -9.07 2.41 6.04
N PRO A 50 -8.57 2.73 7.26
CA PRO A 50 -8.83 1.94 8.46
C PRO A 50 -10.30 1.57 8.69
N GLY A 51 -11.20 2.54 8.56
CA GLY A 51 -12.66 2.36 8.69
C GLY A 51 -13.21 1.31 7.71
N PRO A 52 -13.29 1.62 6.40
CA PRO A 52 -13.81 0.71 5.37
C PRO A 52 -13.15 -0.67 5.38
N MET A 53 -11.84 -0.72 5.61
CA MET A 53 -11.08 -1.96 5.65
C MET A 53 -11.52 -2.87 6.81
N LEU A 54 -11.67 -2.32 8.01
CA LEU A 54 -12.08 -3.10 9.19
C LEU A 54 -13.56 -3.45 9.18
N HIS A 55 -14.43 -2.56 8.70
CA HIS A 55 -15.85 -2.89 8.49
C HIS A 55 -16.07 -4.05 7.52
N ARG A 56 -15.20 -4.19 6.50
CA ARG A 56 -15.22 -5.33 5.59
C ARG A 56 -14.68 -6.61 6.23
N ALA A 57 -13.68 -6.48 7.10
CA ALA A 57 -12.99 -7.63 7.68
C ALA A 57 -13.68 -8.22 8.92
N LEU A 58 -14.35 -7.37 9.71
CA LEU A 58 -14.93 -7.68 11.01
C LEU A 58 -16.45 -7.65 10.93
N ILE A 59 -17.08 -8.79 11.18
CA ILE A 59 -18.54 -8.91 11.20
C ILE A 59 -18.94 -9.31 12.61
N LEU A 60 -19.65 -8.43 13.30
CA LEU A 60 -20.16 -8.70 14.64
C LEU A 60 -21.39 -9.62 14.53
N GLU A 61 -21.36 -10.72 15.26
CA GLU A 61 -22.45 -11.69 15.36
C GLU A 61 -22.96 -11.72 16.81
N PRO A 62 -24.19 -12.20 17.09
CA PRO A 62 -24.67 -12.34 18.45
C PRO A 62 -23.71 -13.19 19.31
N GLY A 63 -23.02 -12.57 20.27
CA GLY A 63 -22.06 -13.23 21.17
C GLY A 63 -20.68 -13.52 20.57
N GLY A 64 -20.35 -12.99 19.39
CA GLY A 64 -19.07 -13.27 18.75
C GLY A 64 -18.64 -12.32 17.65
N LEU A 65 -17.44 -12.54 17.16
CA LEU A 65 -16.81 -11.81 16.07
C LEU A 65 -16.44 -12.79 14.97
N ARG A 66 -16.91 -12.54 13.76
CA ARG A 66 -16.47 -13.26 12.58
C ARG A 66 -15.42 -12.45 11.81
N VAL A 67 -14.29 -13.10 11.55
CA VAL A 67 -13.20 -12.58 10.73
C VAL A 67 -12.99 -13.55 9.57
N ARG A 68 -13.35 -13.11 8.36
CA ARG A 68 -13.44 -13.99 7.17
C ARG A 68 -14.36 -15.19 7.43
N ASP A 69 -13.78 -16.38 7.50
CA ASP A 69 -14.41 -17.69 7.65
C ASP A 69 -14.33 -18.24 9.09
N ARG A 70 -13.72 -17.51 10.03
CA ARG A 70 -13.57 -17.93 11.43
C ARG A 70 -14.38 -17.06 12.38
N SER A 71 -15.05 -17.70 13.34
CA SER A 71 -15.79 -17.02 14.42
C SER A 71 -15.07 -17.18 15.75
N PHE A 72 -15.10 -16.11 16.54
CA PHE A 72 -14.46 -15.98 17.85
C PHE A 72 -15.50 -15.53 18.88
N GLN A 73 -15.45 -16.07 20.09
CA GLN A 73 -16.39 -15.68 21.15
C GLN A 73 -16.00 -14.34 21.77
N LEU A 74 -17.00 -13.48 21.99
CA LEU A 74 -16.82 -12.18 22.64
C LEU A 74 -17.68 -12.09 23.90
N HIS A 75 -17.02 -11.87 25.04
CA HIS A 75 -17.66 -11.73 26.35
C HIS A 75 -16.81 -10.88 27.29
N HIS A 76 -16.44 -9.67 26.84
CA HIS A 76 -15.57 -8.74 27.59
C HIS A 76 -14.18 -9.32 27.88
N ASN A 77 -13.61 -9.97 26.86
CA ASN A 77 -12.35 -10.71 26.89
C ASN A 77 -11.43 -10.31 25.73
N LEU A 78 -11.70 -9.17 25.08
CA LEU A 78 -10.93 -8.71 23.93
C LEU A 78 -9.78 -7.82 24.40
N TYR A 79 -8.56 -8.19 24.00
CA TYR A 79 -7.36 -7.40 24.19
C TYR A 79 -6.83 -6.95 22.84
N LEU A 80 -6.25 -5.75 22.79
CA LEU A 80 -5.76 -5.16 21.56
C LEU A 80 -4.27 -4.84 21.66
N VAL A 81 -3.48 -5.32 20.71
CA VAL A 81 -2.13 -4.81 20.51
C VAL A 81 -1.97 -4.32 19.08
N GLY A 82 -1.09 -3.35 18.85
CA GLY A 82 -0.82 -2.92 17.49
C GLY A 82 0.50 -2.19 17.32
N PHE A 83 1.05 -2.25 16.13
CA PHE A 83 2.30 -1.56 15.80
C PHE A 83 2.37 -1.23 14.31
N GLY A 84 2.63 0.04 13.99
CA GLY A 84 2.73 0.51 12.61
C GLY A 84 2.18 1.92 12.39
N LYS A 85 2.43 2.46 11.19
CA LYS A 85 2.03 3.82 10.77
C LYS A 85 0.50 4.06 10.76
N ALA A 86 -0.29 3.07 10.33
CA ALA A 86 -1.75 3.20 10.20
C ALA A 86 -2.51 2.68 11.44
N VAL A 87 -1.78 2.14 12.44
CA VAL A 87 -2.39 1.44 13.57
C VAL A 87 -3.24 2.36 14.45
N LEU A 88 -2.94 3.66 14.52
CA LEU A 88 -3.76 4.61 15.29
C LEU A 88 -5.20 4.64 14.76
N GLY A 89 -5.38 4.81 13.45
CA GLY A 89 -6.70 4.79 12.81
C GLY A 89 -7.37 3.42 12.85
N MET A 90 -6.60 2.34 12.74
CA MET A 90 -7.12 0.97 12.89
C MET A 90 -7.65 0.74 14.32
N ALA A 91 -6.92 1.19 15.34
CA ALA A 91 -7.29 1.06 16.74
C ALA A 91 -8.54 1.88 17.08
N ALA A 92 -8.65 3.10 16.56
CA ALA A 92 -9.85 3.93 16.70
C ALA A 92 -11.09 3.27 16.09
N THR A 93 -10.94 2.65 14.92
CA THR A 93 -12.03 1.91 14.28
C THR A 93 -12.41 0.67 15.09
N VAL A 94 -11.44 -0.11 15.58
CA VAL A 94 -11.71 -1.27 16.45
C VAL A 94 -12.40 -0.85 17.75
N GLU A 95 -11.96 0.24 18.38
CA GLU A 95 -12.62 0.77 19.59
C GLU A 95 -14.07 1.19 19.31
N SER A 96 -14.35 1.74 18.12
CA SER A 96 -15.71 2.07 17.72
C SER A 96 -16.58 0.82 17.53
N LEU A 97 -16.03 -0.24 16.94
CA LEU A 97 -16.76 -1.47 16.60
C LEU A 97 -16.92 -2.44 17.78
N LEU A 98 -15.87 -2.60 18.60
CA LEU A 98 -15.73 -3.67 19.60
C LEU A 98 -15.45 -3.13 21.00
N GLY A 99 -15.59 -1.82 21.23
CA GLY A 99 -15.23 -1.15 22.48
C GLY A 99 -15.95 -1.70 23.72
N GLU A 100 -17.15 -2.26 23.57
CA GLU A 100 -17.86 -2.91 24.69
C GLU A 100 -17.12 -4.13 25.21
N HIS A 101 -16.48 -4.90 24.33
CA HIS A 101 -15.75 -6.11 24.69
C HIS A 101 -14.26 -5.87 24.99
N LEU A 102 -13.74 -4.71 24.59
CA LEU A 102 -12.33 -4.33 24.76
C LEU A 102 -11.98 -4.12 26.24
N VAL A 103 -11.11 -4.96 26.80
CA VAL A 103 -10.64 -4.87 28.18
C VAL A 103 -9.51 -3.86 28.30
N GLN A 104 -8.48 -4.02 27.47
CA GLN A 104 -7.27 -3.19 27.47
C GLN A 104 -6.61 -3.24 26.10
N GLY A 105 -5.92 -2.17 25.71
CA GLY A 105 -5.06 -2.21 24.53
C GLY A 105 -3.75 -1.45 24.68
N VAL A 106 -2.76 -1.83 23.87
CA VAL A 106 -1.46 -1.15 23.77
C VAL A 106 -1.03 -1.05 22.31
N ILE A 107 -0.80 0.17 21.82
CA ILE A 107 -0.32 0.39 20.46
C ILE A 107 1.00 1.16 20.41
N SER A 108 1.87 0.81 19.47
CA SER A 108 3.11 1.52 19.14
C SER A 108 3.00 2.18 17.77
N VAL A 109 3.10 3.49 17.72
CA VAL A 109 2.89 4.28 16.49
C VAL A 109 4.04 5.28 16.29
N PRO A 110 4.26 5.80 15.06
CA PRO A 110 5.33 6.75 14.81
C PRO A 110 5.19 8.03 15.65
N ARG A 111 6.33 8.59 16.05
CA ARG A 111 6.38 9.87 16.75
C ARG A 111 5.68 10.98 15.96
N GLY A 112 4.80 11.74 16.63
CA GLY A 112 4.10 12.89 16.06
C GLY A 112 2.89 12.53 15.18
N ILE A 113 2.55 11.25 15.01
CA ILE A 113 1.43 10.85 14.15
C ILE A 113 0.09 11.39 14.64
N ARG A 114 -0.12 11.46 15.97
CA ARG A 114 -1.34 12.04 16.54
C ARG A 114 -1.48 13.50 16.16
N SER A 115 -0.44 14.29 16.40
CA SER A 115 -0.45 15.72 16.06
C SER A 115 -0.58 15.93 14.55
N ALA A 116 0.04 15.09 13.72
CA ALA A 116 -0.12 15.16 12.26
C ALA A 116 -1.57 14.91 11.82
N MET A 117 -2.25 13.91 12.41
CA MET A 117 -3.66 13.63 12.12
C MET A 117 -4.59 14.74 12.62
N GLU A 118 -4.32 15.31 13.80
CA GLU A 118 -5.06 16.45 14.34
C GLU A 118 -4.93 17.68 13.43
N CYS A 119 -3.72 18.02 13.01
CA CYS A 119 -3.46 19.12 12.08
C CYS A 119 -4.08 18.88 10.70
N ALA A 120 -4.16 17.63 10.25
CA ALA A 120 -4.81 17.25 9.00
C ALA A 120 -6.35 17.20 9.09
N GLY A 121 -6.92 17.34 10.30
CA GLY A 121 -8.38 17.32 10.51
C GLY A 121 -9.00 15.92 10.45
N ILE A 122 -8.21 14.86 10.59
CA ILE A 122 -8.65 13.44 10.47
C ILE A 122 -9.05 12.90 11.85
N GLN A 123 -10.10 13.49 12.44
CA GLN A 123 -10.53 13.22 13.80
C GLN A 123 -11.08 11.80 13.98
N GLU A 124 -11.65 11.22 12.94
CA GLU A 124 -12.22 9.87 12.93
C GLU A 124 -11.17 8.76 13.11
N MET A 125 -9.89 9.06 12.90
CA MET A 125 -8.78 8.14 13.11
C MET A 125 -8.13 8.28 14.49
N LEU A 126 -8.64 9.16 15.35
CA LEU A 126 -8.16 9.34 16.70
C LEU A 126 -9.01 8.53 17.70
N LEU A 127 -8.36 8.05 18.75
CA LEU A 127 -9.03 7.34 19.85
C LEU A 127 -9.96 8.28 20.61
N LYS A 128 -11.02 7.71 21.20
CA LYS A 128 -11.97 8.48 22.02
C LYS A 128 -11.31 9.01 23.29
N PRO A 129 -11.83 10.09 23.90
CA PRO A 129 -11.45 10.48 25.25
C PRO A 129 -11.63 9.30 26.21
N HIS A 130 -10.66 9.08 27.10
CA HIS A 130 -10.67 7.95 28.06
C HIS A 130 -10.68 6.56 27.44
N SER A 131 -10.07 6.41 26.25
CA SER A 131 -9.83 5.10 25.62
C SER A 131 -9.14 4.12 26.56
N ARG A 132 -9.51 2.84 26.44
CA ARG A 132 -8.83 1.70 27.10
C ARG A 132 -7.52 1.32 26.40
N ILE A 133 -7.17 2.01 25.31
CA ILE A 133 -5.99 1.75 24.48
C ILE A 133 -4.90 2.77 24.83
N GLN A 134 -3.79 2.27 25.36
CA GLN A 134 -2.60 3.05 25.60
C GLN A 134 -1.80 3.24 24.31
N VAL A 135 -1.40 4.48 24.02
CA VAL A 135 -0.64 4.83 22.82
C VAL A 135 0.80 5.19 23.21
N PHE A 136 1.76 4.54 22.56
CA PHE A 136 3.17 4.87 22.63
C PHE A 136 3.64 5.42 21.29
N GLU A 137 4.23 6.61 21.31
CA GLU A 137 4.83 7.26 20.15
C GLU A 137 6.35 7.06 20.16
N GLY A 138 6.90 6.51 19.09
CA GLY A 138 8.33 6.24 18.97
C GLY A 138 8.77 5.98 17.54
N ALA A 139 9.88 5.27 17.40
CA ALA A 139 10.53 4.96 16.13
C ALA A 139 10.79 6.18 15.23
N GLU A 140 11.44 7.22 15.79
CA GLU A 140 11.82 8.42 15.05
C GLU A 140 12.62 8.07 13.77
N ASN A 141 12.30 8.72 12.65
CA ASN A 141 12.89 8.44 11.32
C ASN A 141 12.77 6.97 10.88
N ASN A 142 11.72 6.25 11.32
CA ASN A 142 11.50 4.84 11.01
C ASN A 142 12.65 3.91 11.50
N LEU A 143 13.35 4.32 12.56
CA LEU A 143 14.38 3.52 13.22
C LEU A 143 13.92 3.14 14.63
N PRO A 144 14.21 1.93 15.12
CA PRO A 144 13.92 1.58 16.51
C PRO A 144 14.47 2.60 17.51
N ASP A 145 13.72 2.94 18.54
CA ASP A 145 14.20 3.79 19.64
C ASP A 145 13.74 3.24 21.00
N ARG A 146 14.15 3.92 22.08
CA ARG A 146 13.78 3.51 23.44
C ARG A 146 12.28 3.57 23.67
N ASP A 147 11.57 4.48 23.02
CA ASP A 147 10.13 4.65 23.18
C ASP A 147 9.36 3.51 22.51
N ALA A 148 9.76 3.13 21.30
CA ALA A 148 9.28 1.92 20.64
C ALA A 148 9.63 0.66 21.44
N GLN A 149 10.81 0.60 22.08
CA GLN A 149 11.16 -0.53 22.94
C GLN A 149 10.27 -0.60 24.18
N ARG A 150 9.96 0.52 24.83
CA ARG A 150 9.00 0.58 25.95
C ARG A 150 7.62 0.07 25.51
N ALA A 151 7.16 0.49 24.33
CA ALA A 151 5.92 0.02 23.75
C ALA A 151 5.94 -1.50 23.50
N ALA A 152 7.02 -2.02 22.92
CA ALA A 152 7.19 -3.44 22.65
C ALA A 152 7.19 -4.28 23.93
N LEU A 153 7.81 -3.80 25.01
CA LEU A 153 7.76 -4.46 26.31
C LEU A 153 6.34 -4.45 26.89
N ALA A 154 5.63 -3.32 26.84
CA ALA A 154 4.23 -3.26 27.28
C ALA A 154 3.31 -4.18 26.47
N ILE A 155 3.52 -4.31 25.15
CA ILE A 155 2.81 -5.26 24.29
C ILE A 155 3.09 -6.70 24.71
N ARG A 156 4.36 -7.03 25.01
CA ARG A 156 4.75 -8.36 25.48
C ARG A 156 4.09 -8.67 26.82
N ASP A 157 4.19 -7.76 27.78
CA ASP A 157 3.68 -7.96 29.13
C ASP A 157 2.14 -8.11 29.13
N LEU A 158 1.43 -7.38 28.27
CA LEU A 158 -0.01 -7.58 28.04
C LEU A 158 -0.30 -8.97 27.46
N ALA A 159 0.46 -9.40 26.44
CA ALA A 159 0.26 -10.71 25.81
C ALA A 159 0.56 -11.87 26.77
N GLU A 160 1.62 -11.78 27.58
CA GLU A 160 2.01 -12.81 28.57
C GLU A 160 0.98 -12.96 29.70
N GLY A 161 0.15 -11.96 29.95
CA GLY A 161 -0.91 -11.99 30.95
C GLY A 161 -2.21 -12.67 30.52
N LEU A 162 -2.32 -13.09 29.25
CA LEU A 162 -3.57 -13.60 28.70
C LEU A 162 -3.81 -15.08 29.02
N SER A 163 -5.09 -15.44 29.11
CA SER A 163 -5.58 -16.79 29.37
C SER A 163 -6.25 -17.40 28.14
N ALA A 164 -6.62 -18.69 28.22
CA ALA A 164 -7.28 -19.40 27.11
C ALA A 164 -8.69 -18.86 26.79
N ASN A 165 -9.27 -18.08 27.70
CA ASN A 165 -10.58 -17.45 27.51
C ASN A 165 -10.48 -16.08 26.83
N ASP A 166 -9.27 -15.58 26.58
CA ASP A 166 -9.05 -14.25 26.02
C ASP A 166 -8.83 -14.31 24.51
N LEU A 167 -9.22 -13.22 23.84
CA LEU A 167 -8.98 -12.98 22.43
C LEU A 167 -8.00 -11.81 22.28
N LEU A 168 -6.85 -12.05 21.67
CA LEU A 168 -5.89 -11.01 21.33
C LEU A 168 -6.06 -10.60 19.87
N LEU A 169 -6.50 -9.38 19.64
CA LEU A 169 -6.50 -8.75 18.31
C LEU A 169 -5.18 -8.00 18.11
N VAL A 170 -4.47 -8.30 17.02
CA VAL A 170 -3.17 -7.73 16.67
C VAL A 170 -3.32 -6.89 15.40
N LEU A 171 -3.11 -5.58 15.51
CA LEU A 171 -3.16 -4.65 14.37
C LEU A 171 -1.75 -4.41 13.83
N ILE A 172 -1.54 -4.76 12.57
CA ILE A 172 -0.22 -4.67 11.93
C ILE A 172 -0.32 -3.77 10.70
N SER A 173 0.58 -2.79 10.61
CA SER A 173 0.79 -2.03 9.38
C SER A 173 2.27 -1.78 9.12
N GLY A 174 2.56 -1.09 8.01
CA GLY A 174 3.91 -0.64 7.67
C GLY A 174 4.68 0.04 8.80
N GLY A 175 6.00 -0.16 8.84
CA GLY A 175 6.90 0.35 9.90
C GLY A 175 6.98 -0.52 11.17
N GLY A 176 6.23 -1.61 11.25
CA GLY A 176 6.19 -2.49 12.44
C GLY A 176 7.55 -3.03 12.90
N SER A 177 8.51 -3.22 11.99
CA SER A 177 9.87 -3.66 12.34
C SER A 177 10.59 -2.69 13.28
N ALA A 178 10.37 -1.39 13.12
CA ALA A 178 10.94 -0.32 13.95
C ALA A 178 10.11 -0.04 15.21
N LEU A 179 8.79 -0.24 15.14
CA LEU A 179 7.84 0.01 16.23
C LEU A 179 7.66 -1.16 17.21
N LEU A 180 8.13 -2.37 16.85
CA LEU A 180 8.13 -3.53 17.75
C LEU A 180 9.55 -4.07 18.07
N PRO A 181 10.49 -3.25 18.59
CA PRO A 181 11.82 -3.72 18.93
C PRO A 181 11.86 -4.34 20.33
N ALA A 182 11.95 -5.67 20.38
CA ALA A 182 12.16 -6.41 21.63
C ALA A 182 13.39 -7.31 21.51
N PRO A 183 14.62 -6.83 21.76
CA PRO A 183 15.82 -7.65 21.73
C PRO A 183 15.80 -8.72 22.85
N ILE A 184 16.41 -9.88 22.61
CA ILE A 184 16.51 -10.96 23.61
C ILE A 184 17.62 -10.61 24.62
N PRO A 185 17.36 -10.51 25.93
CA PRO A 185 18.41 -10.27 26.91
C PRO A 185 19.49 -11.37 26.87
N PRO A 186 20.79 -11.01 27.01
CA PRO A 186 21.31 -9.70 27.42
C PRO A 186 21.59 -8.73 26.25
N ILE A 187 21.08 -8.97 25.04
CA ILE A 187 21.29 -8.07 23.90
C ILE A 187 20.55 -6.76 24.15
N THR A 188 21.24 -5.62 23.99
CA THR A 188 20.61 -4.30 24.08
C THR A 188 20.01 -3.84 22.75
N LEU A 189 19.16 -2.82 22.78
CA LEU A 189 18.63 -2.22 21.56
C LEU A 189 19.76 -1.66 20.69
N GLU A 190 20.71 -0.96 21.32
CA GLU A 190 21.86 -0.35 20.68
C GLU A 190 22.75 -1.40 19.99
N GLU A 191 23.00 -2.54 20.64
CA GLU A 191 23.75 -3.66 20.05
C GLU A 191 23.03 -4.23 18.81
N LYS A 192 21.71 -4.44 18.91
CA LYS A 192 20.90 -4.96 17.80
C LYS A 192 20.90 -4.00 16.60
N GLN A 193 20.81 -2.70 16.85
CA GLN A 193 20.89 -1.67 15.81
C GLN A 193 22.28 -1.60 15.17
N MET A 194 23.33 -1.64 15.97
CA MET A 194 24.71 -1.65 15.48
C MET A 194 24.95 -2.84 14.55
N LEU A 195 24.56 -4.05 14.96
CA LEU A 195 24.71 -5.24 14.12
C LEU A 195 23.95 -5.12 12.79
N THR A 196 22.71 -4.61 12.84
CA THR A 196 21.88 -4.40 11.65
C THR A 196 22.54 -3.39 10.69
N LYS A 197 23.09 -2.29 11.21
CA LYS A 197 23.81 -1.28 10.42
C LYS A 197 25.08 -1.85 9.79
N LEU A 198 25.84 -2.64 10.54
CA LEU A 198 27.05 -3.29 10.03
C LEU A 198 26.76 -4.29 8.91
N LEU A 199 25.71 -5.09 9.05
CA LEU A 199 25.26 -6.00 7.99
C LEU A 199 24.83 -5.24 6.74
N ALA A 200 24.00 -4.20 6.90
CA ALA A 200 23.58 -3.36 5.78
C ALA A 200 24.78 -2.70 5.07
N ALA A 201 25.75 -2.19 5.83
CA ALA A 201 26.98 -1.60 5.28
C ALA A 201 27.87 -2.61 4.54
N ARG A 202 27.72 -3.90 4.79
CA ARG A 202 28.40 -4.99 4.08
C ARG A 202 27.58 -5.57 2.92
N GLY A 203 26.46 -4.93 2.57
CA GLY A 203 25.63 -5.33 1.43
C GLY A 203 24.69 -6.49 1.73
N ALA A 204 24.39 -6.76 3.01
CA ALA A 204 23.40 -7.77 3.36
C ALA A 204 22.03 -7.44 2.76
N THR A 205 21.37 -8.47 2.23
CA THR A 205 20.03 -8.31 1.63
C THR A 205 18.97 -8.06 2.70
N ILE A 206 17.81 -7.55 2.31
CA ILE A 206 16.71 -7.31 3.26
C ILE A 206 16.23 -8.63 3.90
N GLN A 207 16.27 -9.72 3.16
CA GLN A 207 15.95 -11.06 3.65
C GLN A 207 16.93 -11.48 4.74
N GLU A 208 18.24 -11.34 4.50
CA GLU A 208 19.28 -11.65 5.49
C GLU A 208 19.16 -10.80 6.75
N LEU A 209 18.92 -9.48 6.58
CA LEU A 209 18.68 -8.58 7.71
C LEU A 209 17.46 -9.02 8.52
N ASN A 210 16.38 -9.43 7.87
CA ASN A 210 15.16 -9.87 8.54
C ASN A 210 15.37 -11.21 9.28
N THR A 211 16.13 -12.15 8.71
CA THR A 211 16.52 -13.40 9.37
C THR A 211 17.25 -13.11 10.69
N ILE A 212 18.27 -12.24 10.67
CA ILE A 212 18.99 -11.83 11.88
C ILE A 212 18.08 -11.08 12.86
N ARG A 213 17.26 -10.14 12.37
CA ARG A 213 16.34 -9.36 13.22
C ARG A 213 15.34 -10.23 13.95
N LYS A 214 14.81 -11.28 13.31
CA LYS A 214 13.90 -12.28 13.88
C LYS A 214 14.60 -13.08 14.98
N ALA A 215 15.76 -13.68 14.68
CA ALA A 215 16.50 -14.52 15.61
C ALA A 215 16.94 -13.80 16.89
N LEU A 216 17.18 -12.49 16.81
CA LEU A 216 17.57 -11.67 17.95
C LEU A 216 16.38 -10.94 18.61
N SER A 217 15.14 -11.39 18.41
CA SER A 217 13.95 -10.75 18.98
C SER A 217 13.08 -11.68 19.81
N GLN A 218 12.51 -11.16 20.89
CA GLN A 218 11.51 -11.87 21.69
C GLN A 218 10.13 -11.94 21.03
N LEU A 219 9.75 -10.91 20.25
CA LEU A 219 8.40 -10.77 19.69
C LEU A 219 8.27 -11.06 18.18
N LYS A 220 9.36 -11.02 17.42
CA LYS A 220 9.36 -11.29 15.97
C LYS A 220 9.39 -12.81 15.69
N GLY A 221 9.05 -13.23 14.48
CA GLY A 221 9.12 -14.63 14.06
C GLY A 221 8.24 -15.57 14.89
N GLY A 222 7.01 -15.15 15.21
CA GLY A 222 6.05 -15.90 16.02
C GLY A 222 6.16 -15.65 17.53
N GLY A 223 7.10 -14.79 17.95
CA GLY A 223 7.34 -14.48 19.36
C GLY A 223 6.15 -13.86 20.08
N LEU A 224 5.38 -12.98 19.42
CA LEU A 224 4.17 -12.38 19.99
C LEU A 224 3.04 -13.41 20.11
N ALA A 225 2.83 -14.25 19.09
CA ALA A 225 1.86 -15.35 19.20
C ALA A 225 2.22 -16.31 20.34
N ARG A 226 3.51 -16.61 20.50
CA ARG A 226 4.00 -17.45 21.62
C ARG A 226 3.75 -16.79 22.98
N ALA A 227 4.00 -15.49 23.10
CA ALA A 227 3.76 -14.75 24.34
C ALA A 227 2.27 -14.75 24.73
N ALA A 228 1.38 -14.70 23.74
CA ALA A 228 -0.07 -14.72 23.96
C ALA A 228 -0.65 -16.11 24.27
N TYR A 229 0.11 -17.20 24.11
CA TYR A 229 -0.41 -18.54 24.37
C TYR A 229 -0.74 -18.69 25.87
N PRO A 230 -1.95 -19.18 26.25
CA PRO A 230 -2.89 -19.97 25.43
C PRO A 230 -4.06 -19.21 24.77
N ALA A 231 -4.09 -17.87 24.81
CA ALA A 231 -5.17 -17.08 24.21
C ALA A 231 -5.26 -17.26 22.69
N GLN A 232 -6.44 -17.06 22.10
CA GLN A 232 -6.57 -17.02 20.64
C GLN A 232 -6.02 -15.71 20.10
N VAL A 233 -5.30 -15.75 18.97
CA VAL A 233 -4.70 -14.57 18.35
C VAL A 233 -5.30 -14.33 16.97
N VAL A 234 -5.74 -13.11 16.69
CA VAL A 234 -6.23 -12.69 15.37
C VAL A 234 -5.42 -11.48 14.92
N SER A 235 -4.65 -11.62 13.84
CA SER A 235 -3.87 -10.53 13.26
C SER A 235 -4.55 -9.95 12.04
N LEU A 236 -4.81 -8.64 12.10
CA LEU A 236 -5.38 -7.84 11.02
C LEU A 236 -4.27 -7.00 10.41
N ILE A 237 -3.97 -7.28 9.14
CA ILE A 237 -2.75 -6.79 8.50
C ILE A 237 -3.10 -5.83 7.35
N LEU A 238 -2.53 -4.63 7.41
CA LEU A 238 -2.40 -3.70 6.29
C LEU A 238 -0.99 -3.85 5.71
N SER A 239 -0.89 -4.40 4.49
CA SER A 239 0.39 -4.71 3.86
C SER A 239 0.92 -3.53 3.04
N ASP A 240 2.13 -3.09 3.38
CA ASP A 240 2.96 -2.16 2.59
C ASP A 240 4.13 -2.90 1.90
N VAL A 241 4.02 -4.21 1.71
CA VAL A 241 5.06 -5.06 1.12
C VAL A 241 4.51 -5.77 -0.10
N VAL A 242 5.23 -5.69 -1.22
CA VAL A 242 4.85 -6.37 -2.47
C VAL A 242 4.66 -7.88 -2.24
N GLY A 243 3.55 -8.42 -2.75
CA GLY A 243 3.18 -9.83 -2.64
C GLY A 243 2.53 -10.22 -1.32
N ASP A 244 2.35 -9.28 -0.39
CA ASP A 244 1.70 -9.48 0.92
C ASP A 244 2.24 -10.65 1.79
N PRO A 245 3.57 -10.91 1.85
CA PRO A 245 4.13 -12.02 2.64
C PRO A 245 4.01 -11.80 4.15
N VAL A 246 3.04 -12.49 4.78
CA VAL A 246 2.69 -12.34 6.21
C VAL A 246 3.88 -12.57 7.16
N ASP A 247 4.80 -13.47 6.82
CA ASP A 247 5.99 -13.78 7.62
C ASP A 247 7.08 -12.69 7.52
N ILE A 248 7.04 -11.84 6.49
CA ILE A 248 7.96 -10.73 6.27
C ILE A 248 7.38 -9.43 6.84
N ILE A 249 6.07 -9.21 6.71
CA ILE A 249 5.39 -8.02 7.23
C ILE A 249 5.64 -7.90 8.73
N ALA A 250 6.21 -6.76 9.16
CA ALA A 250 6.67 -6.50 10.52
C ALA A 250 7.59 -7.59 11.13
N SER A 251 8.27 -8.39 10.29
CA SER A 251 9.05 -9.58 10.66
C SER A 251 8.21 -10.72 11.29
N GLY A 252 6.94 -10.85 10.91
CA GLY A 252 6.07 -11.98 11.23
C GLY A 252 5.93 -12.27 12.74
N PRO A 253 5.51 -11.32 13.59
CA PRO A 253 5.44 -11.53 15.04
C PRO A 253 4.42 -12.60 15.46
N THR A 254 3.46 -12.91 14.60
CA THR A 254 2.38 -13.88 14.80
C THR A 254 2.42 -15.06 13.82
N VAL A 255 3.55 -15.22 13.11
CA VAL A 255 3.81 -16.32 12.18
C VAL A 255 5.14 -16.97 12.55
N ALA A 256 5.15 -18.30 12.65
CA ALA A 256 6.36 -19.04 12.96
C ALA A 256 7.47 -18.73 11.94
N SER A 257 8.67 -18.44 12.44
CA SER A 257 9.84 -18.27 11.57
C SER A 257 10.25 -19.60 10.94
N SER A 258 10.46 -19.60 9.62
CA SER A 258 11.03 -20.74 8.88
C SER A 258 12.55 -20.86 9.01
N HIS A 259 13.22 -19.81 9.48
CA HIS A 259 14.68 -19.77 9.60
C HIS A 259 15.21 -20.36 10.90
N SER A 260 16.33 -21.04 10.78
CA SER A 260 17.09 -21.64 11.87
C SER A 260 18.19 -20.71 12.42
N VAL A 261 18.76 -21.09 13.55
CA VAL A 261 19.95 -20.43 14.11
C VAL A 261 21.16 -20.61 13.17
N GLN A 262 21.25 -21.74 12.49
CA GLN A 262 22.28 -22.07 11.52
C GLN A 262 22.28 -21.07 10.35
N ASP A 263 21.10 -20.68 9.86
CA ASP A 263 20.97 -19.66 8.81
C ASP A 263 21.56 -18.32 9.27
N CYS A 264 21.28 -17.93 10.52
CA CYS A 264 21.84 -16.71 11.11
C CYS A 264 23.37 -16.77 11.19
N LEU A 265 23.90 -17.91 11.64
CA LEU A 265 25.34 -18.14 11.73
C LEU A 265 26.02 -18.15 10.36
N HIS A 266 25.34 -18.66 9.33
CA HIS A 266 25.81 -18.65 7.95
C HIS A 266 25.92 -17.22 7.42
N ILE A 267 24.84 -16.43 7.53
CA ILE A 267 24.80 -15.01 7.12
C ILE A 267 25.92 -14.21 7.81
N LEU A 268 26.08 -14.37 9.12
CA LEU A 268 27.12 -13.68 9.89
C LEU A 268 28.54 -14.08 9.46
N THR A 269 28.71 -15.29 8.91
CA THR A 269 29.99 -15.79 8.39
C THR A 269 30.26 -15.24 7.00
N GLN A 270 29.26 -15.29 6.09
CA GLN A 270 29.35 -14.74 4.74
C GLN A 270 29.71 -13.25 4.76
N HIS A 271 29.12 -12.50 5.68
CA HIS A 271 29.42 -11.08 5.86
C HIS A 271 30.64 -10.82 6.76
N GLY A 272 31.42 -11.83 7.16
CA GLY A 272 32.68 -11.67 7.91
C GLY A 272 32.53 -11.06 9.30
N LEU A 273 31.38 -11.21 9.96
CA LEU A 273 31.08 -10.62 11.27
C LEU A 273 31.19 -11.63 12.43
N ARG A 274 31.23 -12.94 12.14
CA ARG A 274 31.21 -14.01 13.16
C ARG A 274 32.24 -13.82 14.28
N ALA A 275 33.49 -13.47 13.95
CA ALA A 275 34.54 -13.27 14.95
C ALA A 275 34.28 -12.04 15.85
N ALA A 276 33.78 -10.96 15.25
CA ALA A 276 33.55 -9.66 15.88
C ALA A 276 32.18 -9.55 16.61
N LEU A 277 31.40 -10.63 16.68
CA LEU A 277 30.10 -10.60 17.35
C LEU A 277 30.22 -10.28 18.85
N PRO A 278 29.36 -9.40 19.39
CA PRO A 278 29.24 -9.17 20.83
C PRO A 278 28.98 -10.48 21.59
N ARG A 279 29.47 -10.56 22.84
CA ARG A 279 29.26 -11.74 23.70
C ARG A 279 27.78 -12.01 23.95
N SER A 280 26.96 -10.95 24.05
CA SER A 280 25.51 -11.03 24.20
C SER A 280 24.86 -11.79 23.03
N VAL A 281 25.20 -11.40 21.80
CA VAL A 281 24.69 -12.04 20.57
C VAL A 281 25.16 -13.49 20.47
N LYS A 282 26.43 -13.79 20.74
CA LYS A 282 26.95 -15.16 20.78
C LYS A 282 26.17 -16.03 21.76
N THR A 283 25.91 -15.51 22.96
CA THR A 283 25.16 -16.21 24.02
C THR A 283 23.73 -16.55 23.57
N VAL A 284 23.02 -15.59 22.96
CA VAL A 284 21.64 -15.80 22.50
C VAL A 284 21.58 -16.83 21.38
N LEU A 285 22.46 -16.74 20.38
CA LEU A 285 22.50 -17.68 19.27
C LEU A 285 22.84 -19.11 19.75
N SER A 286 23.79 -19.27 20.67
CA SER A 286 24.10 -20.60 21.24
C SER A 286 22.93 -21.22 22.01
N ARG A 287 22.14 -20.41 22.74
CA ARG A 287 20.98 -20.91 23.49
C ARG A 287 19.84 -21.35 22.59
N ALA A 288 19.57 -20.62 21.52
CA ALA A 288 18.49 -20.92 20.60
C ALA A 288 18.72 -22.27 19.88
N ASP A 289 19.98 -22.64 19.63
CA ASP A 289 20.36 -23.94 19.06
C ASP A 289 20.04 -25.13 20.00
N SER A 290 19.82 -24.84 21.29
CA SER A 290 19.59 -25.84 22.34
C SER A 290 18.17 -25.81 22.92
N ASP A 291 17.23 -25.03 22.36
CA ASP A 291 15.87 -24.90 22.91
C ASP A 291 15.02 -26.15 22.60
N PRO A 292 14.66 -26.97 23.60
CA PRO A 292 13.92 -28.21 23.39
C PRO A 292 12.46 -27.97 22.94
N ARG A 293 11.96 -26.73 23.01
CA ARG A 293 10.58 -26.38 22.62
C ARG A 293 10.40 -26.26 21.10
N GLY A 294 11.49 -26.26 20.32
CA GLY A 294 11.43 -26.10 18.86
C GLY A 294 10.91 -24.73 18.42
N PRO A 295 10.64 -24.54 17.11
CA PRO A 295 10.06 -23.30 16.60
C PRO A 295 8.67 -23.05 17.22
N PRO A 296 8.24 -21.78 17.40
CA PRO A 296 6.95 -21.48 18.00
C PRO A 296 5.79 -22.15 17.24
N ASN A 297 4.96 -22.92 17.95
CA ASN A 297 3.67 -23.33 17.40
C ASN A 297 2.72 -22.12 17.42
N CYS A 298 2.30 -21.68 16.24
CA CYS A 298 1.37 -20.55 16.07
C CYS A 298 -0.02 -21.01 15.62
N GLY A 299 -0.42 -22.27 15.88
CA GLY A 299 -1.72 -22.81 15.46
C GLY A 299 -2.94 -22.08 16.06
N HIS A 300 -2.77 -21.42 17.20
CA HIS A 300 -3.77 -20.55 17.83
C HIS A 300 -3.81 -19.13 17.24
N ALA A 301 -2.93 -18.80 16.31
CA ALA A 301 -2.89 -17.52 15.62
C ALA A 301 -3.50 -17.61 14.22
N PHE A 302 -4.47 -16.74 13.95
CA PHE A 302 -5.08 -16.55 12.65
C PHE A 302 -4.63 -15.20 12.08
N ASN A 303 -4.01 -15.23 10.91
CA ASN A 303 -3.48 -14.03 10.27
C ASN A 303 -4.26 -13.73 8.99
N VAL A 304 -4.71 -12.49 8.82
CA VAL A 304 -5.46 -12.07 7.64
C VAL A 304 -4.97 -10.71 7.15
N VAL A 305 -4.65 -10.65 5.86
CA VAL A 305 -4.44 -9.39 5.14
C VAL A 305 -5.81 -8.80 4.81
N ILE A 306 -6.08 -7.62 5.37
CA ILE A 306 -7.37 -6.93 5.25
C ILE A 306 -7.27 -5.70 4.34
N GLY A 307 -6.06 -5.18 4.13
CA GLY A 307 -5.74 -4.14 3.15
C GLY A 307 -4.40 -4.41 2.49
N SER A 308 -4.36 -4.25 1.17
CA SER A 308 -3.16 -4.38 0.35
C SER A 308 -3.35 -3.67 -0.99
N ASN A 309 -2.27 -3.56 -1.76
CA ASN A 309 -2.29 -2.94 -3.08
C ASN A 309 -3.25 -3.67 -4.03
N THR A 310 -3.26 -5.00 -4.00
CA THR A 310 -4.21 -5.84 -4.77
C THR A 310 -5.66 -5.48 -4.48
N LEU A 311 -6.02 -5.25 -3.21
CA LEU A 311 -7.38 -4.84 -2.84
C LEU A 311 -7.72 -3.41 -3.31
N ALA A 312 -6.75 -2.49 -3.26
CA ALA A 312 -6.90 -1.13 -3.77
C ALA A 312 -7.14 -1.14 -5.29
N LEU A 313 -6.33 -1.88 -6.05
CA LEU A 313 -6.46 -1.99 -7.52
C LEU A 313 -7.76 -2.68 -7.93
N ALA A 314 -8.21 -3.70 -7.20
CA ALA A 314 -9.48 -4.37 -7.49
C ALA A 314 -10.69 -3.44 -7.31
N GLU A 315 -10.67 -2.53 -6.33
CA GLU A 315 -11.72 -1.50 -6.20
C GLU A 315 -11.65 -0.50 -7.35
N ALA A 316 -10.44 0.00 -7.67
CA ALA A 316 -10.26 0.93 -8.78
C ALA A 316 -10.72 0.33 -10.11
N GLN A 317 -10.45 -0.96 -10.35
CA GLN A 317 -10.92 -1.70 -11.52
C GLN A 317 -12.45 -1.73 -11.58
N ARG A 318 -13.11 -2.19 -10.51
CA ARG A 318 -14.58 -2.22 -10.44
C ARG A 318 -15.19 -0.83 -10.66
N ARG A 319 -14.55 0.21 -10.10
CA ARG A 319 -15.03 1.58 -10.26
C ARG A 319 -14.87 2.08 -11.69
N ALA A 320 -13.74 1.80 -12.33
CA ALA A 320 -13.49 2.14 -13.73
C ALA A 320 -14.49 1.45 -14.66
N GLU A 321 -14.77 0.16 -14.44
CA GLU A 321 -15.81 -0.58 -15.17
C GLU A 321 -17.19 0.06 -15.00
N GLY A 322 -17.55 0.46 -13.78
CA GLY A 322 -18.78 1.21 -13.51
C GLY A 322 -18.84 2.59 -14.17
N MET A 323 -17.70 3.16 -14.57
CA MET A 323 -17.60 4.42 -15.33
C MET A 323 -17.59 4.19 -16.85
N GLY A 324 -17.67 2.94 -17.32
CA GLY A 324 -17.71 2.57 -18.74
C GLY A 324 -16.33 2.25 -19.34
N TYR A 325 -15.28 2.13 -18.52
CA TYR A 325 -13.97 1.72 -19.00
C TYR A 325 -13.87 0.19 -19.13
N ARG A 326 -13.13 -0.27 -20.13
CA ARG A 326 -12.51 -1.60 -20.10
C ARG A 326 -11.30 -1.53 -19.16
N ALA A 327 -11.43 -2.05 -17.94
CA ALA A 327 -10.40 -1.92 -16.91
C ALA A 327 -9.60 -3.22 -16.73
N LEU A 328 -8.27 -3.11 -16.69
CA LEU A 328 -7.35 -4.25 -16.57
C LEU A 328 -6.25 -3.92 -15.55
N VAL A 329 -5.97 -4.86 -14.65
CA VAL A 329 -4.83 -4.77 -13.73
C VAL A 329 -3.62 -5.42 -14.38
N LEU A 330 -2.56 -4.64 -14.60
CA LEU A 330 -1.29 -5.06 -15.18
C LEU A 330 -0.47 -5.88 -14.18
N SER A 331 -0.34 -5.38 -12.95
CA SER A 331 0.40 -6.02 -11.85
C SER A 331 0.14 -5.25 -10.56
N SER A 332 0.04 -5.93 -9.42
CA SER A 332 0.07 -5.33 -8.07
C SER A 332 1.46 -5.36 -7.42
N ALA A 333 2.47 -5.74 -8.22
CA ALA A 333 3.83 -6.00 -7.78
C ALA A 333 4.88 -5.24 -8.61
N VAL A 334 4.52 -4.06 -9.13
CA VAL A 334 5.44 -3.20 -9.88
C VAL A 334 6.63 -2.83 -9.01
N GLN A 335 7.83 -3.19 -9.48
CA GLN A 335 9.09 -2.83 -8.85
C GLN A 335 10.10 -2.41 -9.93
N GLY A 336 11.14 -1.69 -9.52
CA GLY A 336 12.22 -1.30 -10.41
C GLY A 336 12.46 0.21 -10.42
N GLU A 337 13.39 0.63 -11.26
CA GLU A 337 13.78 2.03 -11.38
C GLU A 337 12.79 2.78 -12.29
N VAL A 338 12.38 3.99 -11.88
CA VAL A 338 11.33 4.78 -12.54
C VAL A 338 11.62 5.11 -14.01
N GLY A 339 12.89 5.25 -14.41
CA GLY A 339 13.27 5.40 -15.82
C GLY A 339 12.89 4.21 -16.69
N ARG A 340 13.14 2.98 -16.23
CA ARG A 340 12.72 1.76 -16.97
C ARG A 340 11.20 1.62 -17.01
N LEU A 341 10.54 1.88 -15.88
CA LEU A 341 9.08 1.83 -15.81
C LEU A 341 8.42 2.88 -16.71
N ALA A 342 9.00 4.08 -16.82
CA ALA A 342 8.51 5.10 -17.72
C ALA A 342 8.55 4.64 -19.19
N ARG A 343 9.68 4.05 -19.61
CA ARG A 343 9.82 3.47 -20.95
C ARG A 343 8.79 2.36 -21.22
N PHE A 344 8.55 1.50 -20.22
CA PHE A 344 7.50 0.49 -20.28
C PHE A 344 6.10 1.10 -20.49
N TYR A 345 5.71 2.10 -19.67
CA TYR A 345 4.42 2.78 -19.83
C TYR A 345 4.30 3.54 -21.15
N GLY A 346 5.38 4.16 -21.63
CA GLY A 346 5.41 4.84 -22.93
C GLY A 346 5.15 3.87 -24.10
N LEU A 347 5.87 2.75 -24.14
CA LEU A 347 5.68 1.71 -25.16
C LEU A 347 4.32 1.01 -25.04
N LEU A 348 3.86 0.73 -23.82
CA LEU A 348 2.53 0.17 -23.57
C LEU A 348 1.44 1.11 -24.10
N THR A 349 1.56 2.41 -23.84
CA THR A 349 0.63 3.42 -24.36
C THR A 349 0.61 3.40 -25.89
N ARG A 350 1.77 3.40 -26.53
CA ARG A 350 1.88 3.34 -28.00
C ARG A 350 1.22 2.09 -28.59
N ALA A 351 1.53 0.92 -28.03
CA ALA A 351 0.95 -0.34 -28.47
C ALA A 351 -0.57 -0.37 -28.25
N ALA A 352 -1.04 0.11 -27.10
CA ALA A 352 -2.46 0.18 -26.76
C ALA A 352 -3.23 1.16 -27.66
N SER A 353 -2.73 2.39 -27.85
CA SER A 353 -3.35 3.38 -28.74
C SER A 353 -3.40 2.92 -30.20
N ALA A 354 -2.37 2.22 -30.67
CA ALA A 354 -2.36 1.62 -32.00
C ALA A 354 -3.43 0.53 -32.16
N ARG A 355 -3.71 -0.25 -31.11
CA ARG A 355 -4.77 -1.28 -31.12
C ARG A 355 -6.18 -0.71 -31.00
N LEU A 356 -6.34 0.44 -30.34
CA LEU A 356 -7.61 1.16 -30.24
C LEU A 356 -7.96 1.97 -31.49
N SER A 357 -6.97 2.26 -32.35
CA SER A 357 -7.19 3.00 -33.58
C SER A 357 -7.84 2.11 -34.64
N LEU A 358 -9.06 2.48 -35.08
CA LEU A 358 -9.83 1.77 -36.12
C LEU A 358 -9.21 1.82 -37.52
N LEU A 359 -8.26 2.73 -37.75
CA LEU A 359 -7.59 2.91 -39.02
C LEU A 359 -6.31 2.07 -39.02
N GLY A 360 -6.25 1.05 -39.89
CA GLY A 360 -5.09 0.18 -40.10
C GLY A 360 -3.87 0.88 -40.70
N GLU A 361 -3.65 2.16 -40.38
CA GLU A 361 -2.47 2.92 -40.76
C GLU A 361 -1.40 2.78 -39.66
N GLY A 362 -0.30 2.10 -39.96
CA GLY A 362 0.86 2.01 -39.05
C GLY A 362 1.32 0.60 -38.65
N GLY A 363 1.07 -0.43 -39.47
CA GLY A 363 1.47 -1.82 -39.17
C GLY A 363 2.95 -2.00 -38.76
N SER A 364 3.87 -1.19 -39.29
CA SER A 364 5.30 -1.22 -38.91
C SER A 364 5.59 -0.60 -37.55
N ALA A 365 5.04 0.59 -37.27
CA ALA A 365 5.22 1.29 -35.99
C ALA A 365 4.58 0.54 -34.81
N ARG A 366 3.48 -0.17 -35.07
CA ARG A 366 2.86 -1.08 -34.11
C ARG A 366 3.77 -2.26 -33.78
N GLY A 367 4.37 -2.90 -34.79
CA GLY A 367 5.26 -4.04 -34.61
C GLY A 367 6.50 -3.69 -33.79
N GLU A 368 7.15 -2.56 -34.09
CA GLU A 368 8.35 -2.10 -33.38
C GLU A 368 8.06 -1.80 -31.89
N ALA A 369 6.96 -1.10 -31.59
CA ALA A 369 6.60 -0.79 -30.21
C ALA A 369 6.26 -2.05 -29.40
N GLU A 370 5.52 -3.00 -29.99
CA GLU A 370 5.19 -4.27 -29.33
C GLU A 370 6.45 -5.14 -29.11
N GLU A 371 7.41 -5.15 -30.04
CA GLU A 371 8.68 -5.87 -29.90
C GLU A 371 9.55 -5.28 -28.77
N LEU A 372 9.73 -3.96 -28.75
CA LEU A 372 10.47 -3.29 -27.68
C LEU A 372 9.81 -3.47 -26.31
N LEU A 373 8.48 -3.50 -26.27
CA LEU A 373 7.71 -3.69 -25.04
C LEU A 373 7.92 -5.10 -24.46
N ARG A 374 7.96 -6.14 -25.31
CA ARG A 374 8.27 -7.51 -24.89
C ARG A 374 9.68 -7.63 -24.31
N GLY A 375 10.67 -7.00 -24.95
CA GLY A 375 12.03 -6.96 -24.42
C GLY A 375 12.09 -6.34 -23.01
N LEU A 376 11.35 -5.25 -22.77
CA LEU A 376 11.27 -4.64 -21.44
C LEU A 376 10.50 -5.47 -20.42
N GLU A 377 9.45 -6.17 -20.83
CA GLU A 377 8.71 -7.09 -19.96
C GLU A 377 9.64 -8.17 -19.38
N GLU A 378 10.49 -8.78 -20.23
CA GLU A 378 11.47 -9.78 -19.81
C GLU A 378 12.54 -9.22 -18.87
N GLU A 379 12.94 -7.97 -19.06
CA GLU A 379 13.89 -7.27 -18.19
C GLU A 379 13.28 -6.90 -16.83
N LEU A 380 12.06 -6.37 -16.84
CA LEU A 380 11.38 -5.90 -15.63
C LEU A 380 10.88 -7.04 -14.75
N LYS A 381 10.53 -8.19 -15.36
CA LYS A 381 10.02 -9.39 -14.65
C LYS A 381 8.91 -9.07 -13.66
N LEU A 382 7.97 -8.23 -14.10
CA LEU A 382 6.83 -7.84 -13.27
C LEU A 382 5.96 -9.08 -12.99
N PRO A 383 5.73 -9.44 -11.71
CA PRO A 383 4.82 -10.54 -11.39
C PRO A 383 3.41 -10.26 -11.92
N ASP A 384 2.71 -11.32 -12.28
CA ASP A 384 1.31 -11.31 -12.74
C ASP A 384 1.03 -10.57 -14.05
N LEU A 385 2.04 -9.95 -14.67
CA LEU A 385 1.87 -9.30 -15.97
C LEU A 385 1.69 -10.33 -17.08
N GLN A 386 0.55 -10.25 -17.76
CA GLN A 386 0.24 -11.01 -18.96
C GLN A 386 0.05 -10.05 -20.13
N LEU A 387 1.16 -9.54 -20.67
CA LEU A 387 1.11 -8.43 -21.63
C LEU A 387 0.29 -8.76 -22.89
N GLU A 388 0.40 -9.98 -23.43
CA GLU A 388 -0.37 -10.37 -24.62
C GLU A 388 -1.88 -10.34 -24.37
N GLU A 389 -2.33 -10.84 -23.22
CA GLU A 389 -3.74 -10.87 -22.84
C GLU A 389 -4.26 -9.45 -22.63
N VAL A 390 -3.46 -8.60 -21.97
CA VAL A 390 -3.77 -7.17 -21.82
C VAL A 390 -3.95 -6.51 -23.18
N LEU A 391 -2.95 -6.60 -24.06
CA LEU A 391 -3.01 -5.94 -25.37
C LEU A 391 -4.15 -6.51 -26.24
N LYS A 392 -4.48 -7.79 -26.11
CA LYS A 392 -5.64 -8.38 -26.79
C LYS A 392 -6.93 -7.77 -26.27
N ALA A 393 -7.12 -7.74 -24.95
CA ALA A 393 -8.30 -7.15 -24.33
C ALA A 393 -8.46 -5.65 -24.61
N VAL A 394 -7.34 -4.93 -24.80
CA VAL A 394 -7.34 -3.54 -25.28
C VAL A 394 -7.86 -3.44 -26.72
N GLY A 395 -7.38 -4.29 -27.63
CA GLY A 395 -7.83 -4.27 -29.03
C GLY A 395 -9.30 -4.70 -29.22
N GLU A 396 -9.86 -5.43 -28.25
CA GLU A 396 -11.27 -5.83 -28.22
C GLU A 396 -12.18 -4.78 -27.54
N ALA A 397 -11.61 -3.70 -26.98
CA ALA A 397 -12.39 -2.69 -26.28
C ALA A 397 -13.22 -1.83 -27.24
N SER A 398 -14.51 -1.71 -26.96
CA SER A 398 -15.44 -0.85 -27.72
C SER A 398 -15.51 0.59 -27.20
N GLY A 399 -14.66 0.96 -26.24
CA GLY A 399 -14.74 2.21 -25.49
C GLY A 399 -13.41 2.53 -24.79
N PRO A 400 -13.41 3.45 -23.82
CA PRO A 400 -12.18 3.86 -23.15
C PRO A 400 -11.58 2.70 -22.33
N VAL A 401 -10.26 2.70 -22.18
CA VAL A 401 -9.50 1.67 -21.48
C VAL A 401 -8.81 2.28 -20.26
N CYS A 402 -8.83 1.55 -19.14
CA CYS A 402 -8.12 1.91 -17.92
C CYS A 402 -7.15 0.77 -17.56
N LEU A 403 -5.86 1.03 -17.67
CA LEU A 403 -4.82 0.10 -17.22
C LEU A 403 -4.35 0.51 -15.83
N LEU A 404 -4.44 -0.42 -14.90
CA LEU A 404 -4.14 -0.25 -13.48
C LEU A 404 -2.86 -0.99 -13.13
N ALA A 405 -2.01 -0.41 -12.31
CA ALA A 405 -0.90 -1.15 -11.71
C ALA A 405 -0.58 -0.59 -10.33
N GLY A 406 0.19 -1.32 -9.54
CA GLY A 406 0.66 -0.83 -8.26
C GLY A 406 1.84 -1.63 -7.75
N GLY A 407 2.49 -1.09 -6.72
CA GLY A 407 3.75 -1.61 -6.20
C GLY A 407 4.61 -0.49 -5.64
N GLU A 408 5.92 -0.71 -5.57
CA GLU A 408 6.88 0.18 -4.90
C GLU A 408 8.09 0.42 -5.83
N PRO A 409 7.97 1.32 -6.83
CA PRO A 409 9.09 1.77 -7.64
C PRO A 409 10.21 2.39 -6.80
N THR A 410 11.37 2.58 -7.45
CA THR A 410 12.52 3.23 -6.85
C THR A 410 13.05 4.33 -7.76
N VAL A 411 13.56 5.40 -7.15
CA VAL A 411 14.19 6.51 -7.86
C VAL A 411 15.67 6.54 -7.50
N ARG A 412 16.53 6.71 -8.51
CA ARG A 412 17.97 6.89 -8.28
C ARG A 412 18.25 8.37 -8.02
N LEU A 413 18.65 8.69 -6.79
CA LEU A 413 19.05 10.04 -6.41
C LEU A 413 20.42 10.38 -7.03
N GLN A 414 20.46 11.46 -7.80
CA GLN A 414 21.64 12.04 -8.45
C GLN A 414 21.77 13.54 -8.17
N GLY A 415 20.66 14.23 -7.89
CA GLY A 415 20.62 15.64 -7.54
C GLY A 415 20.09 15.90 -6.13
N SER A 416 19.97 17.19 -5.79
CA SER A 416 19.50 17.70 -4.50
C SER A 416 18.12 18.36 -4.58
N GLY A 417 17.37 18.10 -5.66
CA GLY A 417 16.04 18.62 -5.88
C GLY A 417 14.99 18.03 -4.93
N LYS A 418 13.76 18.52 -5.04
CA LYS A 418 12.62 18.01 -4.30
C LYS A 418 11.71 17.21 -5.23
N GLY A 419 11.29 16.03 -4.80
CA GLY A 419 10.43 15.15 -5.57
C GLY A 419 10.31 13.77 -4.93
N GLY A 420 9.57 12.90 -5.59
CA GLY A 420 9.47 11.49 -5.24
C GLY A 420 9.33 10.62 -6.48
N ARG A 421 9.24 9.31 -6.26
CA ARG A 421 9.19 8.30 -7.32
C ARG A 421 7.95 8.43 -8.19
N ASN A 422 6.79 8.79 -7.62
CA ASN A 422 5.54 8.94 -8.36
C ASN A 422 5.56 10.18 -9.25
N GLN A 423 6.02 11.32 -8.73
CA GLN A 423 6.21 12.55 -9.50
C GLN A 423 7.25 12.35 -10.60
N GLU A 424 8.39 11.73 -10.29
CA GLU A 424 9.42 11.47 -11.28
C GLU A 424 8.95 10.49 -12.37
N LEU A 425 8.22 9.42 -12.01
CA LEU A 425 7.63 8.50 -12.97
C LEU A 425 6.63 9.21 -13.89
N ALA A 426 5.72 10.02 -13.35
CA ALA A 426 4.75 10.76 -14.16
C ALA A 426 5.43 11.72 -15.15
N LEU A 427 6.46 12.46 -14.72
CA LEU A 427 7.20 13.37 -15.59
C LEU A 427 7.93 12.61 -16.71
N ARG A 428 8.58 11.49 -16.38
CA ARG A 428 9.27 10.63 -17.36
C ARG A 428 8.29 10.01 -18.36
N VAL A 429 7.12 9.53 -17.91
CA VAL A 429 6.08 9.04 -18.84
C VAL A 429 5.61 10.17 -19.76
N GLY A 430 5.39 11.37 -19.24
CA GLY A 430 5.09 12.54 -20.08
C GLY A 430 6.14 12.81 -21.17
N MET A 431 7.42 12.55 -20.88
CA MET A 431 8.50 12.65 -21.87
C MET A 431 8.46 11.52 -22.91
N GLU A 432 8.19 10.28 -22.49
CA GLU A 432 8.04 9.13 -23.41
C GLU A 432 6.84 9.28 -24.37
N LEU A 433 5.81 10.03 -23.95
CA LEU A 433 4.63 10.31 -24.78
C LEU A 433 4.79 11.55 -25.67
N SER A 434 5.81 12.38 -25.41
CA SER A 434 6.01 13.65 -26.12
C SER A 434 6.42 13.42 -27.57
N GLY A 435 5.72 14.05 -28.50
CA GLY A 435 6.04 13.98 -29.94
C GLY A 435 5.70 12.64 -30.60
N VAL A 436 4.99 11.76 -29.90
CA VAL A 436 4.54 10.47 -30.42
C VAL A 436 3.13 10.58 -30.98
N GLU A 437 2.90 10.03 -32.18
CA GLU A 437 1.55 9.92 -32.75
C GLU A 437 0.76 8.82 -32.01
N LEU A 438 -0.19 9.23 -31.16
CA LEU A 438 -1.09 8.32 -30.45
C LEU A 438 -2.46 8.18 -31.14
N GLY A 439 -2.54 8.57 -32.42
CA GLY A 439 -3.78 8.63 -33.18
C GLY A 439 -4.81 9.58 -32.56
N ARG A 440 -6.10 9.27 -32.74
CA ARG A 440 -7.21 9.97 -32.08
C ARG A 440 -7.44 9.41 -30.67
N CYS A 441 -6.40 9.26 -29.86
CA CYS A 441 -6.50 8.75 -28.49
C CYS A 441 -6.02 9.80 -27.49
N GLU A 442 -6.89 10.22 -26.57
CA GLU A 442 -6.47 11.00 -25.41
C GLU A 442 -5.86 10.06 -24.36
N VAL A 443 -4.74 10.49 -23.78
CA VAL A 443 -4.01 9.70 -22.79
C VAL A 443 -3.74 10.51 -21.54
N LEU A 444 -3.98 9.87 -20.39
CA LEU A 444 -3.55 10.36 -19.09
C LEU A 444 -2.86 9.24 -18.31
N PHE A 445 -1.66 9.53 -17.81
CA PHE A 445 -0.97 8.70 -16.84
C PHE A 445 -0.97 9.38 -15.47
N LEU A 446 -1.33 8.67 -14.41
CA LEU A 446 -1.29 9.15 -13.03
C LEU A 446 -0.54 8.14 -12.17
N SER A 447 0.35 8.63 -11.30
CA SER A 447 1.08 7.84 -10.32
C SER A 447 0.91 8.50 -8.95
N GLY A 448 0.60 7.72 -7.91
CA GLY A 448 0.47 8.25 -6.56
C GLY A 448 0.73 7.24 -5.45
N GLY A 449 1.35 7.71 -4.37
CA GLY A 449 1.49 7.00 -3.10
C GLY A 449 0.20 7.02 -2.31
N THR A 450 -0.25 5.86 -1.87
CA THR A 450 -1.53 5.71 -1.16
C THR A 450 -1.54 6.31 0.25
N ASP A 451 -0.37 6.68 0.79
CA ASP A 451 -0.22 7.43 2.05
C ASP A 451 -0.43 8.94 1.89
N GLY A 452 -0.56 9.40 0.64
CA GLY A 452 -0.79 10.80 0.32
C GLY A 452 0.49 11.63 0.25
N GLN A 453 1.66 11.00 0.25
CA GLN A 453 2.96 11.67 0.12
C GLN A 453 3.87 10.94 -0.87
N ASP A 454 4.70 11.71 -1.56
CA ASP A 454 5.69 11.19 -2.50
C ASP A 454 7.02 11.91 -2.28
N GLY A 455 7.99 11.17 -1.75
CA GLY A 455 9.23 11.75 -1.24
C GLY A 455 8.97 12.75 -0.09
N PRO A 456 9.84 13.75 0.12
CA PRO A 456 9.66 14.77 1.15
C PRO A 456 8.70 15.88 0.66
N THR A 457 7.55 15.54 0.08
CA THR A 457 6.59 16.50 -0.50
C THR A 457 5.18 16.31 0.04
N GLU A 458 4.36 17.35 -0.09
CA GLU A 458 2.94 17.35 0.25
C GLU A 458 2.04 16.67 -0.80
N ALA A 459 2.60 16.32 -1.95
CA ALA A 459 1.87 15.66 -3.03
C ALA A 459 1.98 14.15 -2.88
N ALA A 460 0.89 13.44 -3.15
CA ALA A 460 0.89 11.99 -3.27
C ALA A 460 1.59 11.53 -4.55
N GLY A 461 1.74 12.42 -5.53
CA GLY A 461 2.28 12.09 -6.84
C GLY A 461 1.91 13.15 -7.87
N ALA A 462 1.80 12.74 -9.13
CA ALA A 462 1.42 13.63 -10.23
C ALA A 462 0.77 12.87 -11.39
N TRP A 463 0.25 13.62 -12.35
CA TRP A 463 -0.27 13.07 -13.59
C TRP A 463 0.29 13.81 -14.82
N ALA A 464 0.37 13.09 -15.94
CA ALA A 464 0.94 13.53 -17.19
C ALA A 464 0.05 13.17 -18.38
N THR A 465 0.14 13.99 -19.43
CA THR A 465 -0.51 13.76 -20.73
C THR A 465 0.55 13.83 -21.82
N ALA A 466 0.22 13.41 -23.05
CA ALA A 466 1.13 13.51 -24.19
C ALA A 466 1.55 14.97 -24.52
N GLY A 467 0.76 15.96 -24.12
CA GLY A 467 1.05 17.38 -24.32
C GLY A 467 1.95 18.02 -23.26
N LEU A 468 2.26 17.33 -22.16
CA LEU A 468 2.92 17.91 -20.98
C LEU A 468 4.23 18.61 -21.33
N VAL A 469 5.12 17.96 -22.07
CA VAL A 469 6.46 18.52 -22.37
C VAL A 469 6.36 19.75 -23.27
N GLY A 470 5.50 19.70 -24.30
CA GLY A 470 5.31 20.84 -25.21
C GLY A 470 4.69 22.05 -24.49
N GLN A 471 3.70 21.81 -23.62
CA GLN A 471 3.08 22.86 -22.81
C GLN A 471 4.05 23.43 -21.76
N ALA A 472 4.85 22.58 -21.11
CA ALA A 472 5.85 23.01 -20.14
C ALA A 472 6.94 23.86 -20.81
N ALA A 473 7.40 23.48 -22.00
CA ALA A 473 8.36 24.26 -22.78
C ALA A 473 7.82 25.65 -23.15
N ALA A 474 6.52 25.75 -23.48
CA ALA A 474 5.86 27.05 -23.73
C ALA A 474 5.80 27.94 -22.48
N GLU A 475 5.85 27.36 -21.28
CA GLU A 475 5.98 28.06 -19.99
C GLU A 475 7.45 28.28 -19.55
N GLY A 476 8.43 27.92 -20.38
CA GLY A 476 9.86 28.05 -20.07
C GLY A 476 10.40 27.00 -19.09
N LEU A 477 9.72 25.86 -18.96
CA LEU A 477 10.13 24.75 -18.10
C LEU A 477 10.77 23.61 -18.92
N ASP A 478 12.01 23.28 -18.58
CA ASP A 478 12.74 22.14 -19.17
C ASP A 478 12.61 20.89 -18.29
N ALA A 479 11.73 19.97 -18.68
CA ALA A 479 11.49 18.71 -17.98
C ALA A 479 12.77 17.89 -17.75
N ALA A 480 13.67 17.81 -18.73
CA ALA A 480 14.90 17.04 -18.63
C ALA A 480 15.86 17.65 -17.60
N ALA A 481 15.96 18.99 -17.57
CA ALA A 481 16.78 19.68 -16.57
C ALA A 481 16.28 19.49 -15.13
N PHE A 482 14.96 19.45 -14.91
CA PHE A 482 14.39 19.16 -13.58
C PHE A 482 14.64 17.70 -13.16
N LEU A 483 14.48 16.74 -14.07
CA LEU A 483 14.78 15.33 -13.79
C LEU A 483 16.25 15.08 -13.46
N ALA A 484 17.18 15.72 -14.18
CA ALA A 484 18.61 15.61 -13.92
C ALA A 484 19.02 16.04 -12.49
N ARG A 485 18.17 16.84 -11.83
CA ARG A 485 18.36 17.30 -10.45
C ARG A 485 17.46 16.58 -9.43
N ASN A 486 16.67 15.58 -9.84
CA ASN A 486 15.59 14.97 -9.05
C ASN A 486 14.62 16.02 -8.46
N ASP A 487 14.23 17.00 -9.29
CA ASP A 487 13.44 18.16 -8.87
C ASP A 487 12.03 18.18 -9.48
N SER A 488 11.41 17.00 -9.59
CA SER A 488 10.09 16.79 -10.22
C SER A 488 8.96 17.56 -9.53
N HIS A 489 9.04 17.74 -8.21
CA HIS A 489 8.04 18.52 -7.47
C HIS A 489 8.04 19.99 -7.88
N THR A 490 9.22 20.61 -7.97
CA THR A 490 9.34 22.01 -8.38
C THR A 490 8.86 22.21 -9.81
N PHE A 491 9.12 21.24 -10.71
CA PHE A 491 8.56 21.24 -12.06
C PHE A 491 7.03 21.31 -12.02
N PHE A 492 6.38 20.34 -11.37
CA PHE A 492 4.92 20.26 -11.36
C PHE A 492 4.26 21.42 -10.62
N ARG A 493 4.89 21.93 -9.56
CA ARG A 493 4.40 23.11 -8.84
C ARG A 493 4.38 24.36 -9.70
N ARG A 494 5.34 24.51 -10.63
CA ARG A 494 5.40 25.63 -11.57
C ARG A 494 4.48 25.42 -12.76
N PHE A 495 4.48 24.22 -13.33
CA PHE A 495 3.72 23.88 -14.52
C PHE A 495 2.22 24.04 -14.28
N GLN A 496 1.59 24.94 -15.04
CA GLN A 496 0.16 25.28 -14.92
C GLN A 496 -0.28 25.56 -13.47
N GLY A 497 0.61 26.16 -12.67
CA GLY A 497 0.32 26.52 -11.28
C GLY A 497 0.07 25.32 -10.35
N GLY A 498 0.59 24.12 -10.64
CA GLY A 498 0.45 22.97 -9.76
C GLY A 498 -0.75 22.08 -10.04
N SER A 499 -1.52 22.33 -11.11
CA SER A 499 -2.71 21.54 -11.47
C SER A 499 -2.40 20.05 -11.73
N HIS A 500 -1.16 19.76 -12.09
CA HIS A 500 -0.64 18.42 -12.36
C HIS A 500 -0.21 17.62 -11.12
N LEU A 501 -0.15 18.24 -9.94
CA LEU A 501 0.11 17.56 -8.68
C LEU A 501 -1.13 16.79 -8.21
N LEU A 502 -0.91 15.58 -7.70
CA LEU A 502 -1.94 14.82 -7.00
C LEU A 502 -1.90 15.18 -5.51
N LEU A 503 -2.77 16.10 -5.10
CA LEU A 503 -2.87 16.56 -3.71
C LEU A 503 -4.05 15.89 -3.01
N THR A 504 -3.78 14.85 -2.23
CA THR A 504 -4.79 14.16 -1.40
C THR A 504 -4.79 14.59 0.06
N GLY A 505 -3.67 15.16 0.53
CA GLY A 505 -3.37 15.23 1.95
C GLY A 505 -3.01 13.85 2.52
N LEU A 506 -2.69 13.80 3.81
CA LEU A 506 -2.46 12.55 4.53
C LEU A 506 -3.71 11.67 4.47
N THR A 507 -3.54 10.43 4.03
CA THR A 507 -4.68 9.50 3.91
C THR A 507 -4.89 8.65 5.15
N GLY A 508 -3.85 8.44 5.96
CA GLY A 508 -3.90 7.57 7.14
C GLY A 508 -3.82 6.07 6.82
N THR A 509 -3.48 5.71 5.59
CA THR A 509 -3.22 4.33 5.14
C THR A 509 -1.93 4.26 4.32
N ASN A 510 -1.41 3.08 4.03
CA ASN A 510 -0.31 2.89 3.09
C ASN A 510 -0.32 1.44 2.58
N VAL A 511 -0.53 1.29 1.27
CA VAL A 511 -0.42 0.04 0.52
C VAL A 511 0.43 0.24 -0.75
N MET A 512 1.52 1.01 -0.62
CA MET A 512 2.46 1.38 -1.69
C MET A 512 1.82 2.35 -2.71
N ASP A 513 2.22 2.28 -3.99
CA ASP A 513 1.78 3.17 -5.05
C ASP A 513 0.68 2.57 -5.93
N VAL A 514 -0.13 3.43 -6.54
CA VAL A 514 -1.11 3.11 -7.57
C VAL A 514 -0.82 3.94 -8.82
N HIS A 515 -0.78 3.26 -9.96
CA HIS A 515 -0.62 3.84 -11.29
C HIS A 515 -1.88 3.62 -12.11
N LEU A 516 -2.28 4.64 -12.87
CA LEU A 516 -3.42 4.65 -13.77
C LEU A 516 -2.96 5.11 -15.14
N LEU A 517 -3.30 4.36 -16.19
CA LEU A 517 -3.15 4.77 -17.58
C LEU A 517 -4.53 4.73 -18.25
N LEU A 518 -5.09 5.91 -18.50
CA LEU A 518 -6.37 6.11 -19.17
C LEU A 518 -6.13 6.35 -20.66
N LEU A 519 -6.82 5.58 -21.50
CA LEU A 519 -6.76 5.67 -22.97
C LEU A 519 -8.19 5.88 -23.48
N CYS A 520 -8.47 7.04 -24.06
CA CYS A 520 -9.81 7.42 -24.52
C CYS A 520 -9.79 7.73 -26.02
N PRO A 521 -10.26 6.80 -26.88
CA PRO A 521 -10.45 7.05 -28.31
C PRO A 521 -11.44 8.20 -28.54
N ARG A 522 -11.14 9.10 -29.48
CA ARG A 522 -11.94 10.27 -29.89
C ARG A 522 -12.71 10.02 -31.18
#